data_AF-A0A540WI70-F1
#
_entry.id   AF-A0A540WI70-F1
#
_cell.length_a   1.000
_cell.length_b   1.000
_cell.length_c   1.000
_cell.angle_alpha   90.00
_cell.angle_beta   90.00
_cell.angle_gamma   90.00
#
_symmetry.space_group_name_H-M   'P 1'
#
loop_
_entity.id
_entity.type
_entity.pdbx_description
1 polymer ?
#
loop_
_entity_poly.entity_id
_entity_poly.type
_entity_poly.pdbx_seq_one_letter_code
_entity_poly.pdbx_strand_id
1 'polypeptide(L)'
;PLASSPGVALPPPAPVEKESSPVKRAPVPMPPPAESTSRKPKALASRPSWPPSPWTGFLKTCAGATAAAALSLGCPGAQVRPESGDCPSDARDAMFNRANKRGLRLEPGDGMVLTLDNRQPGAQSEPGVYSDGPVTGVVRISRLKGLPEGTLLSGYLWTGGEFLVGRYTEAHLPDGRTVPVCIVLGKRGYVEKEEESKPGAVVVGRSRTAYPVERWP
;
A
#
# COMPACT_ATOMS: atom_id res chain seq x y z
N PRO A 1 63.61 13.84 -42.87
CA PRO A 1 64.86 13.50 -42.16
C PRO A 1 64.57 12.67 -40.89
N LEU A 2 65.18 11.49 -40.83
CA LEU A 2 65.21 10.53 -39.72
C LEU A 2 65.68 11.16 -38.40
N ALA A 3 65.15 10.68 -37.26
CA ALA A 3 65.87 9.73 -36.39
C ALA A 3 65.25 9.71 -34.97
N SER A 4 64.84 8.53 -34.48
CA SER A 4 65.21 8.11 -33.12
C SER A 4 65.02 6.61 -32.92
N SER A 5 66.12 5.95 -32.55
CA SER A 5 66.26 4.63 -31.94
C SER A 5 67.63 4.68 -31.24
N PRO A 6 67.84 3.98 -30.10
CA PRO A 6 67.77 2.52 -30.08
C PRO A 6 67.20 1.89 -28.80
N GLY A 7 66.74 0.64 -28.96
CA GLY A 7 66.49 -0.28 -27.88
C GLY A 7 67.76 -0.98 -27.38
N VAL A 8 67.65 -1.58 -26.20
CA VAL A 8 68.57 -2.61 -25.70
C VAL A 8 67.71 -3.78 -25.22
N ALA A 9 67.95 -4.95 -25.81
CA ALA A 9 67.31 -6.22 -25.49
C ALA A 9 68.08 -6.97 -24.39
N LEU A 10 67.36 -7.76 -23.58
CA LEU A 10 67.93 -8.80 -22.71
C LEU A 10 67.21 -10.15 -22.96
N PRO A 11 67.91 -11.29 -22.81
CA PRO A 11 67.53 -12.59 -23.40
C PRO A 11 66.55 -13.43 -22.54
N PRO A 12 65.92 -14.47 -23.11
CA PRO A 12 64.88 -15.25 -22.44
C PRO A 12 65.45 -16.45 -21.64
N PRO A 13 64.84 -16.84 -20.52
CA PRO A 13 64.98 -18.17 -19.96
C PRO A 13 63.87 -19.13 -20.41
N ALA A 14 64.27 -20.41 -20.46
CA ALA A 14 63.66 -21.58 -21.12
C ALA A 14 62.42 -22.19 -20.39
N PRO A 15 61.75 -23.20 -20.97
CA PRO A 15 60.39 -23.62 -20.63
C PRO A 15 60.34 -24.64 -19.47
N VAL A 16 59.24 -24.65 -18.72
CA VAL A 16 58.93 -25.71 -17.75
C VAL A 16 57.63 -26.42 -18.15
N GLU A 17 57.73 -27.75 -18.17
CA GLU A 17 56.81 -28.75 -18.69
C GLU A 17 55.87 -29.30 -17.59
N LYS A 18 54.63 -29.69 -17.98
CA LYS A 18 53.66 -30.64 -17.35
C LYS A 18 53.21 -30.35 -15.90
N GLU A 19 51.99 -30.64 -15.46
CA GLU A 19 51.27 -31.90 -15.59
C GLU A 19 49.80 -31.76 -15.10
N SER A 20 48.89 -32.43 -15.81
CA SER A 20 47.66 -33.14 -15.38
C SER A 20 46.62 -32.50 -14.43
N SER A 21 45.38 -32.41 -14.95
CA SER A 21 44.15 -32.65 -14.18
C SER A 21 44.02 -34.14 -13.85
N PRO A 22 43.49 -34.55 -12.68
CA PRO A 22 42.07 -34.96 -12.59
C PRO A 22 41.48 -34.64 -11.18
N VAL A 23 40.18 -34.68 -10.86
CA VAL A 23 39.26 -35.81 -10.79
C VAL A 23 37.89 -35.25 -10.36
N LYS A 24 36.81 -35.72 -10.99
CA LYS A 24 35.41 -35.54 -10.59
C LYS A 24 35.16 -36.14 -9.19
N ARG A 25 34.62 -35.35 -8.24
CA ARG A 25 34.02 -35.90 -7.00
C ARG A 25 32.51 -35.97 -7.14
N ALA A 26 31.96 -37.17 -6.95
CA ALA A 26 30.54 -37.43 -6.81
C ALA A 26 30.01 -36.92 -5.44
N PRO A 27 28.72 -36.55 -5.32
CA PRO A 27 28.13 -36.13 -4.05
C PRO A 27 27.87 -37.32 -3.11
N VAL A 28 28.15 -37.12 -1.82
CA VAL A 28 27.90 -38.07 -0.73
C VAL A 28 26.41 -38.02 -0.31
N PRO A 29 25.74 -39.15 -0.03
CA PRO A 29 24.37 -39.17 0.49
C PRO A 29 24.26 -38.61 1.92
N MET A 30 23.35 -37.67 2.15
CA MET A 30 23.02 -37.17 3.50
C MET A 30 21.96 -38.06 4.18
N PRO A 31 22.07 -38.36 5.48
CA PRO A 31 21.01 -39.03 6.23
C PRO A 31 19.84 -38.07 6.55
N PRO A 32 18.59 -38.57 6.71
CA PRO A 32 17.42 -37.74 6.93
C PRO A 32 17.35 -37.20 8.38
N PRO A 33 16.88 -35.96 8.59
CA PRO A 33 16.61 -35.46 9.94
C PRO A 33 15.32 -36.05 10.52
N ALA A 34 15.38 -36.36 11.80
CA ALA A 34 14.34 -36.99 12.60
C ALA A 34 13.04 -36.16 12.71
N GLU A 35 11.92 -36.87 12.79
CA GLU A 35 10.59 -36.37 13.10
C GLU A 35 10.58 -35.57 14.41
N SER A 36 10.15 -34.32 14.36
CA SER A 36 9.80 -33.52 15.52
C SER A 36 8.31 -33.18 15.51
N THR A 37 7.55 -33.97 16.26
CA THR A 37 6.30 -33.68 16.97
C THR A 37 5.52 -32.41 16.60
N SER A 38 4.31 -32.65 16.10
CA SER A 38 3.16 -31.75 15.99
C SER A 38 3.06 -30.70 17.11
N ARG A 39 3.16 -29.41 16.76
CA ARG A 39 2.65 -28.30 17.58
C ARG A 39 1.50 -27.62 16.84
N LYS A 40 0.32 -27.68 17.47
CA LYS A 40 -0.90 -26.94 17.09
C LYS A 40 -0.56 -25.47 16.83
N PRO A 41 -0.95 -24.86 15.69
CA PRO A 41 -0.84 -23.42 15.54
C PRO A 41 -1.79 -22.73 16.53
N LYS A 42 -1.20 -21.91 17.39
CA LYS A 42 -1.89 -21.00 18.31
C LYS A 42 -2.70 -20.02 17.45
N ALA A 43 -3.99 -19.90 17.73
CA ALA A 43 -4.92 -19.03 17.02
C ALA A 43 -4.30 -17.63 16.85
N LEU A 44 -4.10 -17.24 15.59
CA LEU A 44 -3.71 -15.88 15.22
C LEU A 44 -4.75 -14.92 15.79
N ALA A 45 -4.24 -13.91 16.48
CA ALA A 45 -5.00 -12.80 17.02
C ALA A 45 -6.01 -12.29 15.98
N SER A 46 -7.23 -12.08 16.45
CA SER A 46 -8.36 -11.54 15.72
C SER A 46 -7.91 -10.35 14.87
N ARG A 47 -8.12 -10.46 13.54
CA ARG A 47 -7.99 -9.31 12.64
C ARG A 47 -8.87 -8.18 13.19
N PRO A 48 -8.40 -6.92 13.23
CA PRO A 48 -9.30 -5.80 13.49
C PRO A 48 -10.39 -5.83 12.41
N SER A 49 -11.63 -6.04 12.83
CA SER A 49 -12.80 -6.03 11.97
C SER A 49 -13.00 -4.61 11.47
N TRP A 50 -12.64 -4.39 10.22
CA TRP A 50 -13.09 -3.24 9.44
C TRP A 50 -14.57 -3.43 9.08
N PRO A 51 -15.44 -2.41 9.15
CA PRO A 51 -15.20 -0.99 9.42
C PRO A 51 -15.32 -0.58 10.91
N PRO A 52 -14.72 0.54 11.35
CA PRO A 52 -15.03 1.15 12.65
C PRO A 52 -16.49 1.67 12.68
N SER A 53 -17.17 1.43 13.80
CA SER A 53 -18.55 1.88 14.04
C SER A 53 -18.60 3.41 14.14
N PRO A 54 -19.40 4.09 13.31
CA PRO A 54 -20.86 4.00 13.40
C PRO A 54 -21.57 3.78 12.04
N TRP A 55 -21.06 2.91 11.17
CA TRP A 55 -21.79 2.49 9.94
C TRP A 55 -22.95 1.50 10.21
N THR A 56 -23.03 0.93 11.41
CA THR A 56 -24.06 -0.05 11.83
C THR A 56 -25.45 0.54 12.09
N GLY A 57 -25.65 1.85 11.86
CA GLY A 57 -26.91 2.55 12.10
C GLY A 57 -28.03 2.30 11.08
N PHE A 58 -27.76 1.69 9.93
CA PHE A 58 -28.75 1.55 8.84
C PHE A 58 -29.47 0.19 8.76
N LEU A 59 -29.23 -0.74 9.70
CA LEU A 59 -29.79 -2.10 9.66
C LEU A 59 -30.78 -2.42 10.80
N LYS A 60 -31.44 -1.41 11.38
CA LYS A 60 -32.28 -1.61 12.57
C LYS A 60 -33.78 -1.43 12.33
N THR A 61 -34.35 -2.20 11.40
CA THR A 61 -35.75 -2.67 11.48
C THR A 61 -36.05 -3.78 10.45
N CYS A 62 -35.77 -5.03 10.81
CA CYS A 62 -36.44 -6.22 10.25
C CYS A 62 -36.47 -7.31 11.35
N ALA A 63 -37.26 -7.09 12.39
CA ALA A 63 -37.64 -8.16 13.32
C ALA A 63 -38.96 -8.75 12.82
N GLY A 64 -38.88 -9.85 12.07
CA GLY A 64 -40.03 -10.59 11.56
C GLY A 64 -39.57 -11.92 10.97
N ALA A 65 -39.90 -13.00 11.68
CA ALA A 65 -39.44 -14.38 11.51
C ALA A 65 -39.46 -14.97 10.07
N THR A 66 -38.41 -15.73 9.70
CA THR A 66 -38.52 -17.13 9.25
C THR A 66 -37.13 -17.78 9.10
N ALA A 67 -37.06 -19.07 9.46
CA ALA A 67 -35.86 -19.87 9.55
C ALA A 67 -35.41 -20.43 8.18
N ALA A 68 -34.14 -20.19 7.84
CA ALA A 68 -33.26 -21.07 7.04
C ALA A 68 -31.87 -20.42 7.00
N ALA A 69 -31.04 -20.68 8.02
CA ALA A 69 -29.65 -20.23 8.00
C ALA A 69 -28.82 -21.18 7.11
N ALA A 70 -28.90 -20.99 5.79
CA ALA A 70 -27.76 -21.31 4.95
C ALA A 70 -26.66 -20.33 5.36
N LEU A 71 -25.63 -20.82 6.05
CA LEU A 71 -24.40 -20.07 6.26
C LEU A 71 -23.75 -19.88 4.89
N SER A 72 -24.22 -18.88 4.15
CA SER A 72 -23.46 -18.26 3.10
C SER A 72 -22.19 -17.72 3.77
N LEU A 73 -21.11 -18.51 3.70
CA LEU A 73 -19.75 -18.00 3.68
C LEU A 73 -19.67 -17.08 2.46
N GLY A 74 -20.31 -15.91 2.55
CA GLY A 74 -20.16 -14.87 1.57
C GLY A 74 -18.68 -14.58 1.53
N CYS A 75 -18.07 -14.74 0.36
CA CYS A 75 -16.78 -14.12 0.09
C CYS A 75 -16.85 -12.70 0.68
N PRO A 76 -15.81 -12.21 1.39
CA PRO A 76 -15.77 -10.82 1.78
C PRO A 76 -15.88 -9.99 0.50
N GLY A 77 -17.11 -9.61 0.17
CA GLY A 77 -17.44 -9.01 -1.11
C GLY A 77 -16.76 -7.65 -1.15
N ALA A 78 -16.17 -7.32 -2.29
CA ALA A 78 -15.67 -5.97 -2.51
C ALA A 78 -16.78 -4.98 -2.12
N GLN A 79 -16.47 -4.07 -1.21
CA GLN A 79 -17.42 -3.04 -0.79
C GLN A 79 -17.81 -2.25 -2.04
N VAL A 80 -19.11 -2.07 -2.30
CA VAL A 80 -19.56 -1.19 -3.39
C VAL A 80 -19.08 0.23 -3.10
N ARG A 81 -18.60 0.95 -4.14
CA ARG A 81 -18.21 2.36 -4.00
C ARG A 81 -19.41 3.16 -3.49
N PRO A 82 -19.31 3.81 -2.32
CA PRO A 82 -20.38 4.68 -1.84
C PRO A 82 -20.62 5.83 -2.80
N GLU A 83 -21.87 6.26 -2.90
CA GLU A 83 -22.26 7.39 -3.73
C GLU A 83 -21.52 8.69 -3.34
N SER A 84 -21.64 9.68 -4.21
CA SER A 84 -21.21 11.04 -3.90
C SER A 84 -22.10 11.59 -2.77
N GLY A 85 -21.54 12.38 -1.86
CA GLY A 85 -22.28 12.84 -0.68
C GLY A 85 -21.42 13.66 0.25
N ASP A 86 -22.06 14.42 1.13
CA ASP A 86 -21.34 15.26 2.08
C ASP A 86 -20.48 14.42 3.01
N CYS A 87 -19.33 14.98 3.37
CA CYS A 87 -18.52 14.38 4.41
C CYS A 87 -19.23 14.42 5.75
N PRO A 88 -19.01 13.39 6.60
CA PRO A 88 -19.46 13.40 7.98
C PRO A 88 -19.12 14.73 8.66
N SER A 89 -20.04 15.27 9.45
CA SER A 89 -19.89 16.60 10.06
C SER A 89 -18.69 16.67 11.00
N ASP A 90 -18.38 15.58 11.69
CA ASP A 90 -17.20 15.43 12.54
C ASP A 90 -15.89 15.45 11.72
N ALA A 91 -15.86 14.81 10.55
CA ALA A 91 -14.72 14.89 9.63
C ALA A 91 -14.52 16.32 9.10
N ARG A 92 -15.62 17.00 8.72
CA ARG A 92 -15.57 18.39 8.28
C ARG A 92 -15.10 19.34 9.38
N ASP A 93 -15.61 19.17 10.60
CA ASP A 93 -15.17 19.95 11.76
C ASP A 93 -13.69 19.71 12.06
N ALA A 94 -13.26 18.44 12.11
CA ALA A 94 -11.89 18.07 12.36
C ALA A 94 -10.93 18.61 11.28
N MET A 95 -11.31 18.58 10.01
CA MET A 95 -10.46 19.05 8.92
C MET A 95 -10.44 20.57 8.81
N PHE A 96 -11.60 21.22 8.74
CA PHE A 96 -11.71 22.59 8.22
C PHE A 96 -12.09 23.64 9.28
N ASN A 97 -12.61 23.25 10.45
CA ASN A 97 -12.99 24.24 11.46
C ASN A 97 -11.75 24.81 12.17
N ARG A 98 -11.37 26.04 11.83
CA ARG A 98 -10.24 26.74 12.45
C ARG A 98 -10.41 27.00 13.96
N ALA A 99 -11.64 27.04 14.47
CA ALA A 99 -11.91 27.19 15.89
C ALA A 99 -11.66 25.88 16.66
N ASN A 100 -11.66 24.73 15.99
CA ASN A 100 -11.31 23.45 16.60
C ASN A 100 -9.81 23.44 16.93
N LYS A 101 -9.47 23.63 18.19
CA LYS A 101 -8.07 23.64 18.68
C LYS A 101 -7.34 22.31 18.44
N ARG A 102 -8.07 21.21 18.29
CA ARG A 102 -7.55 19.87 17.98
C ARG A 102 -7.76 19.48 16.51
N GLY A 103 -8.33 20.38 15.70
CA GLY A 103 -8.52 20.16 14.26
C GLY A 103 -7.20 20.23 13.47
N LEU A 104 -7.28 19.84 12.22
CA LEU A 104 -6.19 19.78 11.27
C LEU A 104 -5.93 21.13 10.57
N ARG A 105 -6.92 22.03 10.57
CA ARG A 105 -6.84 23.37 9.96
C ARG A 105 -6.45 23.32 8.48
N LEU A 106 -7.03 22.36 7.77
CA LEU A 106 -6.92 22.21 6.32
C LEU A 106 -7.83 23.20 5.62
N GLU A 107 -7.60 23.38 4.33
CA GLU A 107 -8.43 24.15 3.42
C GLU A 107 -8.85 23.30 2.22
N PRO A 108 -10.05 23.54 1.66
CA PRO A 108 -10.43 22.92 0.39
C PRO A 108 -9.38 23.23 -0.69
N GLY A 109 -8.88 22.18 -1.35
CA GLY A 109 -7.84 22.31 -2.38
C GLY A 109 -6.40 22.14 -1.88
N ASP A 110 -6.19 22.04 -0.57
CA ASP A 110 -4.91 21.56 -0.03
C ASP A 110 -4.53 20.21 -0.64
N GLY A 111 -3.23 19.98 -0.85
CA GLY A 111 -2.73 18.76 -1.45
C GLY A 111 -1.59 18.17 -0.64
N MET A 112 -1.59 16.85 -0.49
CA MET A 112 -0.44 16.09 0.00
C MET A 112 -0.10 14.94 -0.92
N VAL A 113 1.17 14.54 -0.92
CA VAL A 113 1.63 13.35 -1.63
C VAL A 113 1.65 12.19 -0.65
N LEU A 114 1.00 11.09 -1.02
CA LEU A 114 1.00 9.86 -0.25
C LEU A 114 1.60 8.68 -1.03
N THR A 115 2.18 7.73 -0.30
CA THR A 115 2.25 6.34 -0.77
C THR A 115 0.84 5.75 -0.62
N LEU A 116 0.29 5.16 -1.69
CA LEU A 116 -1.07 4.61 -1.71
C LEU A 116 -1.32 3.51 -0.68
N ASP A 117 -0.44 2.51 -0.63
CA ASP A 117 -0.50 1.44 0.36
C ASP A 117 0.89 1.15 0.91
N ASN A 118 1.04 1.25 2.24
CA ASN A 118 2.31 0.94 2.91
C ASN A 118 2.68 -0.55 2.85
N ARG A 119 1.72 -1.43 2.57
CA ARG A 119 1.96 -2.88 2.50
C ARG A 119 2.58 -3.31 1.17
N GLN A 120 2.52 -2.47 0.15
CA GLN A 120 3.10 -2.77 -1.14
C GLN A 120 4.63 -2.66 -1.06
N PRO A 121 5.42 -3.65 -1.51
CA PRO A 121 6.88 -3.54 -1.56
C PRO A 121 7.33 -2.67 -2.74
N GLY A 122 8.55 -2.13 -2.70
CA GLY A 122 9.15 -1.40 -3.83
C GLY A 122 9.43 0.09 -3.55
N ALA A 123 10.18 0.71 -4.46
CA ALA A 123 10.56 2.12 -4.38
C ALA A 123 9.41 3.04 -4.82
N GLN A 124 9.43 4.31 -4.39
CA GLN A 124 8.34 5.25 -4.67
C GLN A 124 8.15 5.59 -6.16
N SER A 125 9.22 5.46 -6.95
CA SER A 125 9.22 5.65 -8.40
C SER A 125 8.68 4.46 -9.18
N GLU A 126 8.52 3.31 -8.54
CA GLU A 126 8.03 2.10 -9.18
C GLU A 126 6.50 2.09 -9.22
N PRO A 127 5.89 1.40 -10.19
CA PRO A 127 4.46 1.14 -10.19
C PRO A 127 4.07 0.24 -9.01
N GLY A 128 2.84 0.38 -8.54
CA GLY A 128 2.21 -0.53 -7.60
C GLY A 128 1.03 -1.24 -8.26
N VAL A 129 0.68 -2.42 -7.73
CA VAL A 129 -0.44 -3.23 -8.23
C VAL A 129 -1.50 -3.31 -7.14
N TYR A 130 -2.67 -2.75 -7.41
CA TYR A 130 -3.74 -2.59 -6.43
C TYR A 130 -4.98 -3.39 -6.82
N SER A 131 -5.68 -3.87 -5.81
CA SER A 131 -6.97 -4.54 -5.93
C SER A 131 -7.99 -3.82 -5.06
N ASP A 132 -9.27 -4.13 -5.25
CA ASP A 132 -10.32 -3.67 -4.34
C ASP A 132 -10.01 -4.07 -2.91
N GLY A 133 -10.11 -3.13 -1.98
CA GLY A 133 -9.92 -3.46 -0.58
C GLY A 133 -9.51 -2.31 0.32
N PRO A 134 -9.44 -2.60 1.63
CA PRO A 134 -8.91 -1.67 2.62
C PRO A 134 -7.42 -1.41 2.36
N VAL A 135 -7.02 -0.17 2.58
CA VAL A 135 -5.67 0.33 2.31
C VAL A 135 -5.18 1.23 3.44
N THR A 136 -3.87 1.25 3.66
CA THR A 136 -3.22 2.21 4.56
C THR A 136 -2.21 3.05 3.78
N GLY A 137 -2.61 4.27 3.45
CA GLY A 137 -1.73 5.24 2.81
C GLY A 137 -0.77 5.87 3.83
N VAL A 138 0.33 6.43 3.34
CA VAL A 138 1.29 7.16 4.18
C VAL A 138 1.56 8.51 3.58
N VAL A 139 1.36 9.59 4.34
CA VAL A 139 1.73 10.94 3.91
C VAL A 139 3.25 11.04 3.83
N ARG A 140 3.77 11.36 2.64
CA ARG A 140 5.22 11.43 2.36
C ARG A 140 5.72 12.84 2.15
N ILE A 141 4.91 13.70 1.54
CA ILE A 141 5.25 15.11 1.34
C ILE A 141 4.02 15.92 1.68
N SER A 142 4.15 16.79 2.68
CA SER A 142 3.07 17.66 3.12
C SER A 142 3.61 18.97 3.66
N ARG A 143 3.00 20.08 3.24
CA ARG A 143 3.20 21.40 3.85
C ARG A 143 2.12 21.72 4.90
N LEU A 144 1.18 20.79 5.10
CA LEU A 144 0.00 20.95 5.94
C LEU A 144 0.38 20.58 7.38
N LYS A 145 0.42 21.56 8.28
CA LYS A 145 0.79 21.32 9.68
C LYS A 145 -0.12 20.30 10.38
N GLY A 146 -1.40 20.22 9.99
CA GLY A 146 -2.35 19.26 10.55
C GLY A 146 -2.23 17.84 9.99
N LEU A 147 -1.60 17.66 8.85
CA LEU A 147 -1.34 16.34 8.24
C LEU A 147 0.16 16.23 7.94
N PRO A 148 1.01 16.11 8.97
CA PRO A 148 2.45 16.01 8.79
C PRO A 148 2.84 14.70 8.08
N GLU A 149 4.07 14.67 7.57
CA GLU A 149 4.68 13.45 7.05
C GLU A 149 4.68 12.33 8.09
N GLY A 150 4.51 11.09 7.63
CA GLY A 150 4.37 9.93 8.49
C GLY A 150 2.95 9.67 9.00
N THR A 151 1.99 10.58 8.76
CA THR A 151 0.57 10.30 9.02
C THR A 151 0.11 9.09 8.22
N LEU A 152 -0.50 8.13 8.90
CA LEU A 152 -1.12 6.97 8.25
C LEU A 152 -2.58 7.28 7.95
N LEU A 153 -3.02 7.01 6.73
CA LEU A 153 -4.38 7.21 6.28
C LEU A 153 -5.05 5.87 6.06
N SER A 154 -6.09 5.56 6.82
CA SER A 154 -6.86 4.33 6.66
C SER A 154 -8.05 4.59 5.74
N GLY A 155 -8.25 3.71 4.76
CA GLY A 155 -9.23 3.91 3.70
C GLY A 155 -9.55 2.66 2.90
N TYR A 156 -10.14 2.88 1.73
CA TYR A 156 -10.51 1.80 0.81
C TYR A 156 -10.25 2.22 -0.65
N LEU A 157 -9.82 1.26 -1.47
CA LEU A 157 -9.65 1.40 -2.91
C LEU A 157 -10.71 0.63 -3.69
N TRP A 158 -11.24 1.27 -4.73
CA TRP A 158 -12.12 0.68 -5.74
C TRP A 158 -11.45 0.75 -7.11
N THR A 159 -11.37 -0.40 -7.75
CA THR A 159 -10.61 -0.72 -8.97
C THR A 159 -11.50 -1.31 -10.05
N GLY A 160 -12.76 -1.66 -9.74
CA GLY A 160 -13.70 -2.29 -10.69
C GLY A 160 -14.21 -1.38 -11.82
N GLY A 161 -14.13 -0.05 -11.69
CA GLY A 161 -14.59 0.91 -12.71
C GLY A 161 -13.52 1.24 -13.77
N GLU A 162 -13.75 2.28 -14.57
CA GLU A 162 -12.74 2.80 -15.52
C GLU A 162 -11.51 3.35 -14.80
N PHE A 163 -11.71 4.00 -13.65
CA PHE A 163 -10.65 4.64 -12.87
C PHE A 163 -10.39 3.92 -11.55
N LEU A 164 -9.19 4.14 -10.99
CA LEU A 164 -8.91 3.86 -9.58
C LEU A 164 -9.50 4.96 -8.71
N VAL A 165 -10.32 4.59 -7.74
CA VAL A 165 -10.90 5.50 -6.75
C VAL A 165 -10.38 5.11 -5.38
N GLY A 166 -9.90 6.08 -4.61
CA GLY A 166 -9.53 5.85 -3.22
C GLY A 166 -10.09 6.92 -2.31
N ARG A 167 -10.68 6.49 -1.19
CA ARG A 167 -11.18 7.36 -0.14
C ARG A 167 -10.56 6.94 1.18
N TYR A 168 -9.95 7.89 1.89
CA TYR A 168 -9.46 7.71 3.25
C TYR A 168 -10.37 8.42 4.22
N THR A 169 -10.71 7.72 5.29
CA THR A 169 -11.73 8.14 6.26
C THR A 169 -11.16 8.41 7.65
N GLU A 170 -9.96 7.93 7.94
CA GLU A 170 -9.28 8.14 9.21
C GLU A 170 -7.81 8.49 8.99
N ALA A 171 -7.30 9.42 9.80
CA ALA A 171 -5.90 9.77 9.86
C ALA A 171 -5.33 9.46 11.24
N HIS A 172 -4.27 8.65 11.28
CA HIS A 172 -3.48 8.36 12.47
C HIS A 172 -2.22 9.22 12.43
N LEU A 173 -2.24 10.27 13.23
CA LEU A 173 -1.20 11.28 13.29
C LEU A 173 0.03 10.76 14.07
N PRO A 174 1.25 11.27 13.76
CA PRO A 174 2.46 10.91 14.50
C PRO A 174 2.42 11.22 16.01
N ASP A 175 1.54 12.15 16.42
CA ASP A 175 1.31 12.48 17.83
C ASP A 175 0.40 11.49 18.56
N GLY A 176 0.00 10.39 17.89
CA GLY A 176 -0.84 9.33 18.43
C GLY A 176 -2.35 9.60 18.33
N ARG A 177 -2.77 10.77 17.85
CA ARG A 177 -4.20 11.05 17.63
C ARG A 177 -4.73 10.31 16.41
N THR A 178 -5.96 9.85 16.51
CA THR A 178 -6.76 9.41 15.37
C THR A 178 -7.88 10.40 15.14
N VAL A 179 -8.05 10.88 13.91
CA VAL A 179 -9.05 11.89 13.55
C VAL A 179 -9.84 11.46 12.31
N PRO A 180 -11.16 11.71 12.26
CA PRO A 180 -11.95 11.46 11.06
C PRO A 180 -11.56 12.46 9.97
N VAL A 181 -11.48 11.97 8.73
CA VAL A 181 -11.11 12.77 7.56
C VAL A 181 -11.93 12.37 6.35
N CYS A 182 -11.94 13.23 5.33
CA CYS A 182 -12.35 12.86 3.99
C CYS A 182 -11.26 13.26 3.02
N ILE A 183 -10.49 12.29 2.57
CA ILE A 183 -9.38 12.53 1.64
C ILE A 183 -9.57 11.63 0.43
N VAL A 184 -9.53 12.23 -0.76
CA VAL A 184 -9.67 11.52 -2.03
C VAL A 184 -8.35 11.45 -2.79
N LEU A 185 -8.16 10.39 -3.56
CA LEU A 185 -7.07 10.29 -4.52
C LEU A 185 -7.34 11.11 -5.76
N GLY A 186 -6.37 11.91 -6.18
CA GLY A 186 -6.45 12.72 -7.39
C GLY A 186 -7.41 13.91 -7.26
N LYS A 187 -7.15 14.97 -8.01
CA LYS A 187 -7.91 16.22 -7.92
C LYS A 187 -9.40 16.06 -8.30
N ARG A 188 -9.69 15.11 -9.22
CA ARG A 188 -11.05 14.75 -9.64
C ARG A 188 -11.68 13.64 -8.78
N GLY A 189 -10.99 13.18 -7.73
CA GLY A 189 -11.43 12.06 -6.90
C GLY A 189 -11.15 10.67 -7.47
N TYR A 190 -10.38 10.59 -8.55
CA TYR A 190 -9.94 9.35 -9.16
C TYR A 190 -8.57 9.49 -9.83
N VAL A 191 -7.99 8.35 -10.17
CA VAL A 191 -6.70 8.20 -10.85
C VAL A 191 -6.90 7.32 -12.08
N GLU A 192 -6.34 7.76 -13.21
CA GLU A 192 -6.28 6.97 -14.44
C GLU A 192 -5.38 5.75 -14.25
N LYS A 193 -5.85 4.62 -14.77
CA LYS A 193 -5.12 3.35 -14.72
C LYS A 193 -4.05 3.33 -15.81
N GLU A 194 -2.93 2.70 -15.53
CA GLU A 194 -1.91 2.44 -16.56
C GLU A 194 -2.40 1.33 -17.51
N GLU A 195 -1.91 1.32 -18.75
CA GLU A 195 -2.38 0.44 -19.84
C GLU A 195 -2.22 -1.04 -19.49
N GLU A 196 -1.20 -1.37 -18.69
CA GLU A 196 -0.89 -2.72 -18.23
C GLU A 196 -1.85 -3.24 -17.15
N SER A 197 -2.82 -2.43 -16.73
CA SER A 197 -3.84 -2.80 -15.74
C SER A 197 -4.73 -3.94 -16.23
N LYS A 198 -5.02 -4.88 -15.33
CA LYS A 198 -5.90 -6.04 -15.60
C LYS A 198 -7.09 -6.03 -14.64
N PRO A 199 -8.19 -6.74 -14.96
CA PRO A 199 -9.29 -6.93 -14.02
C PRO A 199 -8.78 -7.48 -12.67
N GLY A 200 -9.12 -6.79 -11.57
CA GLY A 200 -8.68 -7.15 -10.21
C GLY A 200 -7.23 -6.78 -9.86
N ALA A 201 -6.45 -6.24 -10.81
CA ALA A 201 -5.06 -5.84 -10.62
C ALA A 201 -4.77 -4.55 -11.40
N VAL A 202 -5.00 -3.41 -10.77
CA VAL A 202 -4.78 -2.09 -11.35
C VAL A 202 -3.36 -1.62 -11.09
N VAL A 203 -2.69 -1.22 -12.16
CA VAL A 203 -1.34 -0.68 -12.11
C VAL A 203 -1.44 0.85 -12.09
N VAL A 204 -0.85 1.45 -11.04
CA VAL A 204 -0.62 2.89 -10.96
C VAL A 204 0.68 3.14 -10.20
N GLY A 205 1.40 4.20 -10.54
CA GLY A 205 2.47 4.75 -9.70
C GLY A 205 2.06 4.87 -8.22
N ARG A 206 2.98 4.46 -7.33
CA ARG A 206 2.71 4.33 -5.88
C ARG A 206 2.52 5.65 -5.15
N SER A 207 3.14 6.70 -5.69
CA SER A 207 3.03 8.05 -5.17
C SER A 207 1.90 8.78 -5.89
N ARG A 208 0.91 9.25 -5.13
CA ARG A 208 -0.24 9.99 -5.67
C ARG A 208 -0.56 11.18 -4.79
N THR A 209 -1.02 12.25 -5.43
CA THR A 209 -1.55 13.41 -4.71
C THR A 209 -2.97 13.12 -4.23
N ALA A 210 -3.25 13.49 -3.00
CA ALA A 210 -4.55 13.36 -2.39
C ALA A 210 -5.00 14.71 -1.81
N TYR A 211 -6.32 14.88 -1.71
CA TYR A 211 -6.95 16.16 -1.42
C TYR A 211 -8.01 15.97 -0.33
N PRO A 212 -8.04 16.79 0.74
CA PRO A 212 -9.15 16.85 1.65
C PRO A 212 -10.35 17.48 0.94
N VAL A 213 -11.54 16.93 1.17
CA VAL A 213 -12.78 17.38 0.51
C VAL A 213 -13.90 17.58 1.52
N GLU A 214 -14.78 18.55 1.26
CA GLU A 214 -16.02 18.72 2.03
C GLU A 214 -17.12 17.75 1.60
N ARG A 215 -17.02 17.24 0.36
CA ARG A 215 -17.97 16.33 -0.26
C ARG A 215 -17.23 15.28 -1.07
N TRP A 216 -17.67 14.04 -0.96
CA TRP A 216 -17.22 12.96 -1.82
C TRP A 216 -17.67 13.19 -3.27
N PRO A 217 -16.76 13.06 -4.26
CA PRO A 217 -17.09 13.11 -5.68
C PRO A 217 -17.73 11.80 -6.17
#